data_AF-A0A955YTS7-F1
#
_entry.id   AF-A0A955YTS7-F1
#
_cell.length_a   1.000
_cell.length_b   1.000
_cell.length_c   1.000
_cell.angle_alpha   90.00
_cell.angle_beta   90.00
_cell.angle_gamma   90.00
#
_symmetry.space_group_name_H-M   'P 1'
#
loop_
_entity.id
_entity.type
_entity.pdbx_description
1 polymer ?
#
loop_
_entity_poly.entity_id
_entity_poly.type
_entity_poly.pdbx_seq_one_letter_code
_entity_poly.pdbx_strand_id
1 'polypeptide(L)'
;MAGHLRGLGYEILDRNVRVGPLELDVIARRGNLLVICEVRTLRGTAPYSPVETITPTKVSRVRRAAARWLSKNRPGTDELRFDAAAVTIGPDGPTIDYYEDAF
;
A
#
# COMPACT_ATOMS: atom_id res chain seq x y z
N MET A 1 -9.38 -3.04 -1.44
CA MET A 1 -7.99 -3.38 -1.02
C MET A 1 -7.90 -4.22 0.25
N ALA A 2 -8.30 -3.74 1.43
CA ALA A 2 -8.12 -4.51 2.69
C ALA A 2 -8.73 -5.93 2.66
N GLY A 3 -9.92 -6.09 2.08
CA GLY A 3 -10.52 -7.42 1.88
C GLY A 3 -9.73 -8.32 0.92
N HIS A 4 -9.12 -7.75 -0.13
CA HIS A 4 -8.27 -8.48 -1.07
C HIS A 4 -7.00 -8.99 -0.39
N LEU A 5 -6.29 -8.12 0.34
CA LEU A 5 -5.11 -8.52 1.13
C LEU A 5 -5.45 -9.59 2.18
N ARG A 6 -6.60 -9.49 2.86
CA ARG A 6 -7.05 -10.55 3.77
C ARG A 6 -7.26 -11.88 3.05
N GLY A 7 -7.84 -11.85 1.86
CA GLY A 7 -7.97 -13.04 0.99
C GLY A 7 -6.63 -13.64 0.58
N LEU A 8 -5.58 -12.82 0.49
CA LEU A 8 -4.19 -13.24 0.24
C LEU A 8 -3.41 -13.66 1.51
N GLY A 9 -4.10 -13.76 2.66
CA GLY A 9 -3.52 -14.21 3.92
C GLY A 9 -2.79 -13.14 4.72
N TYR A 10 -2.99 -11.86 4.41
CA TYR A 10 -2.44 -10.77 5.21
C TYR A 10 -3.37 -10.38 6.37
N GLU A 11 -2.77 -10.14 7.54
CA GLU A 11 -3.38 -9.39 8.63
C GLU A 11 -3.32 -7.89 8.31
N ILE A 12 -4.42 -7.17 8.50
CA ILE A 12 -4.45 -5.71 8.32
C ILE A 12 -4.18 -5.07 9.67
N LEU A 13 -3.01 -4.45 9.80
CA LEU A 13 -2.60 -3.78 11.03
C LEU A 13 -3.20 -2.38 11.12
N ASP A 14 -3.20 -1.62 10.02
CA ASP A 14 -3.68 -0.24 10.00
C ASP A 14 -4.06 0.24 8.58
N ARG A 15 -4.86 1.31 8.50
CA ARG A 15 -5.36 1.89 7.23
C ARG A 15 -5.50 3.41 7.33
N ASN A 16 -5.28 4.11 6.21
CA ASN A 16 -5.35 5.57 6.09
C ASN A 16 -4.58 6.27 7.23
N VAL A 17 -3.37 5.81 7.45
CA VAL A 17 -2.55 6.16 8.61
C VAL A 17 -1.91 7.50 8.39
N ARG A 18 -2.21 8.47 9.25
CA ARG A 18 -1.55 9.77 9.23
C ARG A 18 -0.35 9.81 10.16
N VAL A 19 0.79 10.18 9.60
CA VAL A 19 2.07 10.29 10.32
C VAL A 19 2.64 11.69 10.15
N GLY A 20 2.05 12.63 10.90
CA GLY A 20 2.26 14.07 10.70
C GLY A 20 1.65 14.51 9.36
N PRO A 21 2.40 15.17 8.45
CA PRO A 21 1.90 15.60 7.15
C PRO A 21 1.95 14.49 6.07
N LEU A 22 2.31 13.27 6.45
CA LEU A 22 2.44 12.12 5.54
C LEU A 22 1.32 11.10 5.81
N GLU A 23 1.04 10.28 4.81
CA GLU A 23 -0.01 9.27 4.85
C GLU A 23 0.53 7.93 4.33
N LEU A 24 -0.03 6.84 4.87
CA LEU A 24 0.13 5.47 4.38
C LEU A 24 -1.26 4.87 4.20
N ASP A 25 -1.54 4.30 3.02
CA ASP A 25 -2.90 3.84 2.71
C ASP A 25 -3.25 2.54 3.47
N VAL A 26 -2.39 1.52 3.40
CA VAL A 26 -2.59 0.25 4.10
C VAL A 26 -1.28 -0.29 4.66
N ILE A 27 -1.34 -0.75 5.91
CA ILE A 27 -0.26 -1.48 6.56
C ILE A 27 -0.76 -2.88 6.87
N ALA A 28 -0.05 -3.88 6.37
CA ALA A 28 -0.45 -5.27 6.46
C ALA A 28 0.73 -6.16 6.85
N ARG A 29 0.46 -7.35 7.39
CA ARG A 29 1.47 -8.30 7.85
C ARG A 29 1.17 -9.69 7.33
N ARG A 30 2.22 -10.43 6.96
CA ARG A 30 2.14 -11.87 6.68
C ARG A 30 3.38 -12.55 7.25
N GLY A 31 3.23 -13.24 8.38
CA GLY A 31 4.38 -13.81 9.09
C GLY A 31 5.34 -12.72 9.58
N ASN A 32 6.59 -12.75 9.11
CA ASN A 32 7.61 -11.74 9.44
C ASN A 32 7.73 -10.60 8.42
N LEU A 33 6.86 -10.59 7.40
CA LEU A 33 6.80 -9.56 6.37
C LEU A 33 5.79 -8.48 6.77
N LEU A 34 6.26 -7.23 6.84
CA LEU A 34 5.42 -6.05 6.88
C LEU A 34 5.29 -5.45 5.48
N VAL A 35 4.06 -5.22 5.05
CA VAL A 35 3.73 -4.61 3.76
C VAL A 35 3.15 -3.22 4.00
N ILE A 36 3.73 -2.24 3.32
CA ILE A 36 3.15 -0.92 3.14
C ILE A 36 2.59 -0.87 1.72
N CYS A 37 1.27 -0.86 1.58
CA CYS A 37 0.62 -0.86 0.27
C CYS A 37 0.00 0.50 -0.03
N GLU A 38 0.50 1.15 -1.08
CA GLU A 38 -0.08 2.37 -1.64
C GLU A 38 -1.24 2.02 -2.59
N VAL A 39 -2.39 2.66 -2.40
CA VAL A 39 -3.63 2.35 -3.13
C VAL A 39 -4.02 3.54 -3.98
N ARG A 40 -4.03 3.35 -5.30
CA ARG A 40 -4.52 4.35 -6.25
C ARG A 40 -5.90 3.96 -6.73
N THR A 41 -6.88 4.85 -6.57
CA THR A 41 -8.20 4.66 -7.19
C THR A 41 -8.21 5.30 -8.57
N LEU A 42 -8.61 4.54 -9.59
CA LEU A 42 -8.74 4.99 -10.97
C LEU A 42 -10.22 5.09 -11.34
N ARG A 43 -10.58 6.16 -12.05
CA ARG A 43 -11.91 6.34 -12.64
C ARG A 43 -11.80 6.08 -14.14
N GLY A 44 -12.44 5.01 -14.62
CA GLY A 44 -12.31 4.55 -16.00
C GLY A 44 -10.98 3.85 -16.28
N THR A 45 -10.70 3.58 -17.56
CA THR A 45 -9.45 2.96 -18.02
C THR A 45 -8.33 3.99 -18.04
N ALA A 46 -7.36 3.88 -17.13
CA ALA A 46 -6.13 4.66 -17.20
C ALA A 46 -5.19 4.04 -18.27
N PRO A 47 -4.60 4.84 -19.17
CA PRO A 47 -3.73 4.32 -20.24
C PRO A 47 -2.33 3.90 -19.77
N TYR A 48 -2.02 4.02 -18.47
CA TYR A 48 -0.69 3.73 -17.90
C TYR A 48 -0.80 2.79 -16.71
N SER A 49 0.26 2.01 -16.47
CA SER A 49 0.33 1.18 -15.27
C SER A 49 0.38 2.08 -14.03
N PRO A 50 -0.37 1.78 -12.96
CA PRO A 50 -0.35 2.54 -11.72
C PRO A 50 1.06 2.65 -11.14
N VAL A 51 1.88 1.62 -11.34
CA VAL A 51 3.27 1.54 -10.87
C VAL A 51 4.17 2.49 -11.67
N GLU A 52 3.97 2.63 -12.99
CA GLU A 52 4.75 3.56 -13.83
C GLU A 52 4.57 5.03 -13.42
N THR A 53 3.47 5.35 -12.74
CA THR A 53 3.19 6.71 -12.27
C THR A 53 3.74 7.02 -10.88
N ILE A 54 4.43 6.07 -10.23
CA ILE A 54 5.03 6.27 -8.91
C ILE A 54 6.30 7.11 -9.07
N THR A 55 6.23 8.36 -8.63
CA THR A 55 7.37 9.29 -8.72
C THR A 55 8.38 9.05 -7.59
N PRO A 56 9.67 9.39 -7.79
CA PRO A 56 10.67 9.34 -6.72
C PRO A 56 10.28 10.13 -5.47
N THR A 57 9.58 11.26 -5.66
CA THR A 57 9.03 12.07 -4.56
C THR A 57 7.99 11.29 -3.76
N LYS A 58 7.10 10.53 -4.42
CA LYS A 58 6.11 9.70 -3.75
C LYS A 58 6.79 8.57 -2.97
N VAL A 59 7.75 7.86 -3.58
CA VAL A 59 8.55 6.82 -2.91
C VAL A 59 9.20 7.34 -1.63
N SER A 60 9.89 8.49 -1.72
CA SER A 60 10.56 9.12 -0.57
C SER A 60 9.59 9.47 0.57
N ARG A 61 8.40 9.98 0.23
CA ARG A 61 7.36 10.31 1.22
C ARG A 61 6.83 9.06 1.93
N VAL A 62 6.53 8.00 1.18
CA VAL A 62 6.01 6.74 1.73
C VAL A 62 7.04 6.07 2.63
N ARG A 63 8.29 5.96 2.18
CA ARG A 63 9.40 5.41 3.00
C ARG A 63 9.59 6.21 4.30
N ARG A 64 9.52 7.54 4.23
CA ARG A 64 9.60 8.40 5.44
C ARG A 64 8.41 8.19 6.38
N ALA A 65 7.20 8.02 5.86
CA ALA A 65 6.02 7.74 6.65
C ALA A 65 6.11 6.38 7.33
N ALA A 66 6.52 5.34 6.58
CA ALA A 66 6.74 3.99 7.08
C ALA A 66 7.78 3.96 8.20
N ALA A 67 8.93 4.62 8.03
CA ALA A 67 9.96 4.71 9.07
C ALA A 67 9.44 5.32 10.38
N ARG A 68 8.62 6.37 10.28
CA ARG A 68 7.99 7.02 11.46
C ARG A 68 6.91 6.14 12.10
N TRP A 69 6.15 5.39 11.31
CA TRP A 69 5.17 4.45 11.83
C TRP A 69 5.86 3.29 12.55
N LEU A 70 6.92 2.74 11.97
CA LEU A 70 7.73 1.67 12.55
C LEU A 70 8.34 2.09 13.90
N SER A 71 8.93 3.30 13.98
CA SER A 71 9.54 3.77 15.22
C SER A 71 8.53 3.95 16.36
N LYS A 72 7.30 4.37 16.03
CA LYS A 72 6.21 4.55 16.99
C LYS A 72 5.61 3.22 17.46
N ASN A 73 5.35 2.30 16.54
CA ASN A 73 4.55 1.10 16.83
C ASN A 73 5.37 -0.16 17.12
N ARG A 74 6.64 -0.22 16.68
CA ARG A 74 7.56 -1.35 16.91
C ARG A 74 6.90 -2.72 16.69
N PRO A 75 6.37 -3.00 15.48
CA PRO A 75 5.53 -4.18 15.24
C PRO A 75 6.28 -5.53 15.29
N GLY A 76 7.61 -5.54 15.48
CA GLY A 76 8.44 -6.74 15.46
C GLY A 76 8.43 -7.40 14.07
N THR A 77 9.19 -6.84 13.14
CA THR A 77 9.31 -7.29 11.75
C THR A 77 10.75 -7.13 11.30
N ASP A 78 11.29 -8.12 10.58
CA ASP A 78 12.64 -8.03 9.99
C ASP A 78 12.57 -7.72 8.48
N GLU A 79 11.41 -7.91 7.86
CA GLU A 79 11.20 -7.65 6.44
C GLU A 79 10.16 -6.54 6.23
N LEU A 80 10.47 -5.62 5.32
CA LEU A 80 9.61 -4.52 4.91
C LEU A 80 9.55 -4.50 3.38
N ARG A 81 8.34 -4.52 2.83
CA ARG A 81 8.09 -4.41 1.38
C ARG A 81 7.09 -3.32 1.09
N PHE A 82 7.32 -2.59 0.01
CA PHE A 82 6.40 -1.56 -0.45
C PHE A 82 5.67 -2.06 -1.68
N ASP A 83 4.36 -2.22 -1.53
CA ASP A 83 3.49 -2.73 -2.58
C ASP A 83 2.65 -1.59 -3.15
N ALA A 84 2.10 -1.80 -4.34
CA ALA A 84 1.16 -0.89 -4.96
C ALA A 84 -0.10 -1.63 -5.38
N ALA A 85 -1.24 -0.97 -5.29
CA ALA A 85 -2.48 -1.45 -5.88
C ALA A 85 -3.19 -0.35 -6.66
N ALA A 86 -3.76 -0.72 -7.80
CA ALA A 86 -4.82 0.07 -8.40
C ALA A 86 -6.17 -0.56 -8.17
N VAL A 87 -7.12 0.29 -7.81
CA VAL A 87 -8.53 -0.06 -7.74
C VAL A 87 -9.24 0.68 -8.86
N THR A 88 -9.70 -0.06 -9.86
CA THR A 88 -10.47 0.51 -10.97
C THR A 88 -11.95 0.29 -10.68
N ILE A 89 -12.72 1.37 -10.62
CA ILE A 89 -14.17 1.30 -10.38
C ILE A 89 -14.88 1.23 -11.72
N GLY A 90 -15.42 0.05 -12.05
CA GLY A 90 -16.19 -0.19 -13.27
C GLY A 90 -17.66 -0.53 -13.00
N PRO A 91 -18.47 -0.70 -14.07
CA PRO A 91 -19.90 -1.04 -13.95
C PRO A 91 -20.14 -2.40 -13.29
N ASP A 92 -19.23 -3.37 -13.48
CA ASP A 92 -19.33 -4.72 -12.91
C ASP A 92 -18.72 -4.82 -11.50
N GLY A 93 -18.32 -3.69 -10.92
CA GLY A 93 -17.68 -3.60 -9.61
C GLY A 93 -16.19 -3.22 -9.68
N PRO A 94 -15.51 -3.18 -8.53
CA PRO A 94 -14.11 -2.80 -8.47
C PRO A 94 -13.20 -3.96 -8.90
N THR A 95 -12.27 -3.69 -9.81
CA THR A 95 -11.12 -4.59 -10.07
C THR A 95 -9.90 -4.10 -9.30
N ILE A 96 -9.01 -5.03 -8.95
CA ILE A 96 -7.78 -4.73 -8.20
C ILE A 96 -6.60 -5.32 -8.95
N ASP A 97 -5.69 -4.47 -9.39
CA ASP A 97 -4.36 -4.84 -9.84
C ASP A 97 -3.39 -4.63 -8.69
N TYR A 98 -2.76 -5.70 -8.21
CA TYR A 98 -1.86 -5.67 -7.06
C TYR A 98 -0.44 -6.05 -7.48
N TYR A 99 0.52 -5.22 -7.07
CA TYR A 99 1.93 -5.32 -7.42
C TYR A 99 2.74 -5.42 -6.14
N GLU A 100 3.36 -6.57 -5.94
CA GLU A 100 4.33 -6.78 -4.87
C GLU A 100 5.67 -6.12 -5.25
N ASP A 101 6.39 -5.60 -4.25
CA ASP A 101 7.73 -4.99 -4.43
C ASP A 101 7.77 -3.89 -5.50
N ALA A 102 6.82 -2.97 -5.40
CA ALA A 102 6.63 -1.93 -6.39
C ALA A 102 7.76 -0.87 -6.39
N PHE A 103 8.45 -0.65 -5.26
CA PHE A 103 9.54 0.33 -5.15
C PHE A 103 10.37 0.29 -3.85
#